data_AF-A0A5B8NK99-F1
#
_entry.id   AF-A0A5B8NK99-F1
#
_cell.length_a   1.000
_cell.length_b   1.000
_cell.length_c   1.000
_cell.angle_alpha   90.00
_cell.angle_beta   90.00
_cell.angle_gamma   90.00
#
_symmetry.space_group_name_H-M   'P 1'
#
loop_
_entity.id
_entity.type
_entity.pdbx_description
1 polymer ?
#
loop_
_entity_poly.entity_id
_entity_poly.type
_entity_poly.pdbx_seq_one_letter_code
_entity_poly.pdbx_strand_id
1 'polypeptide(L)' 'MMTDTMISLSEESQAKLRQLAQEKGKTPSEVIEEMIHFYLTHQTQKVPKSLGKGQSNLSDLSERVDELLWQD' A
#
# COMPACT_ATOMS: atom_id res chain seq x y z
N MET A 1 20.56 -6.53 13.02
CA MET A 1 21.86 -5.95 12.68
C MET A 1 21.63 -4.99 11.52
N MET A 2 22.24 -3.81 11.53
CA MET A 2 22.20 -2.88 10.40
C MET A 2 23.22 -3.33 9.35
N THR A 3 22.86 -3.24 8.06
CA THR A 3 23.72 -3.64 6.94
C THR A 3 23.85 -2.47 5.97
N ASP A 4 25.08 -2.08 5.66
CA ASP A 4 25.34 -1.00 4.72
C ASP A 4 25.07 -1.45 3.29
N THR A 5 24.38 -0.60 2.52
CA THR A 5 24.10 -0.82 1.10
C THR A 5 24.52 0.41 0.32
N MET A 6 25.44 0.26 -0.63
CA MET A 6 25.86 1.34 -1.51
C MET A 6 24.90 1.43 -2.70
N ILE A 7 24.33 2.62 -2.92
CA ILE A 7 23.43 2.90 -4.05
C ILE A 7 23.94 4.11 -4.83
N SER A 8 23.76 4.08 -6.14
CA SER A 8 24.05 5.21 -7.02
C SER A 8 22.75 5.95 -7.36
N LEU A 9 22.73 7.25 -7.17
CA LEU A 9 21.59 8.12 -7.48
C LEU A 9 22.01 9.14 -8.54
N SER A 10 21.07 9.60 -9.37
CA SER A 10 21.32 10.76 -10.22
C SER A 10 21.53 12.01 -9.36
N GLU A 11 22.29 12.98 -9.86
CA GLU A 11 22.52 14.25 -9.16
C GLU A 11 21.20 14.96 -8.79
N GLU A 12 20.23 14.93 -9.70
CA GLU A 12 18.87 15.46 -9.47
C GLU A 12 18.17 14.76 -8.30
N SER A 13 18.23 13.42 -8.24
CA SER A 13 17.60 12.65 -7.16
C SER A 13 18.28 12.91 -5.82
N GLN A 14 19.61 13.07 -5.83
CA GLN A 14 20.37 13.40 -4.64
C GLN A 14 20.02 14.80 -4.11
N ALA A 15 19.86 15.79 -5.00
CA ALA A 15 19.45 17.14 -4.62
C ALA A 15 18.04 17.13 -4.00
N LYS A 16 17.08 16.46 -4.64
CA LYS A 16 15.71 16.31 -4.11
C LYS A 16 15.68 15.59 -2.77
N LEU A 17 16.47 14.53 -2.60
CA LEU A 17 16.57 13.81 -1.33
C LEU A 17 17.09 14.70 -0.20
N ARG A 18 18.13 15.50 -0.46
CA ARG A 18 18.67 16.45 0.52
C ARG A 18 17.66 17.51 0.92
N GLN A 19 16.94 18.07 -0.06
CA GLN A 19 15.88 19.04 0.19
C GLN A 19 14.77 18.42 1.06
N LEU A 20 14.30 17.22 0.70
CA LEU A 20 13.26 16.51 1.44
C LEU A 20 13.68 16.19 2.87
N ALA A 21 14.94 15.79 3.07
CA ALA A 21 15.52 15.54 4.39
C ALA A 21 15.53 16.82 5.24
N GLN A 22 15.92 17.95 4.64
CA GLN A 22 15.92 19.25 5.32
C GLN A 22 14.52 19.71 5.70
N GLU A 23 13.54 19.62 4.80
CA GLU A 23 12.15 19.99 5.06
C GLU A 23 11.52 19.15 6.18
N LYS A 24 11.89 17.87 6.29
CA LYS A 24 11.41 16.95 7.32
C LYS A 24 12.21 16.99 8.62
N GLY A 25 13.33 17.73 8.68
CA GLY A 25 14.25 17.72 9.82
C GLY A 25 14.88 16.35 10.08
N LYS A 26 15.09 15.55 9.03
CA LYS A 26 15.63 14.18 9.09
C LYS A 26 16.96 14.08 8.34
N THR A 27 17.69 12.99 8.58
CA THR A 27 18.85 12.63 7.76
C THR A 27 18.42 11.97 6.44
N PRO A 28 19.23 12.07 5.38
CA PRO A 28 18.95 11.36 4.12
C PRO A 28 18.76 9.85 4.29
N SER A 29 19.51 9.22 5.19
CA SER A 29 19.40 7.79 5.48
C SER A 29 18.04 7.42 6.07
N GLU A 30 17.53 8.20 7.02
CA GLU A 30 16.19 7.98 7.61
C GLU A 30 15.09 8.14 6.56
N VAL A 31 15.23 9.12 5.66
CA VAL A 31 14.28 9.32 4.55
C VAL A 31 14.31 8.13 3.59
N ILE A 32 15.49 7.59 3.28
CA ILE A 32 15.62 6.40 2.44
C ILE A 32 15.00 5.18 3.11
N GLU A 33 15.27 4.94 4.40
CA GLU A 33 14.66 3.83 5.14
C GLU A 33 13.12 3.94 5.18
N GLU A 34 12.59 5.13 5.44
CA GLU A 34 11.15 5.39 5.42
C GLU A 34 10.55 5.13 4.03
N MET A 35 11.20 5.58 2.96
CA MET A 35 10.76 5.31 1.58
C MET A 35 10.78 3.82 1.24
N ILE A 36 11.84 3.09 1.63
CA ILE A 36 11.93 1.65 1.41
C ILE A 36 10.78 0.95 2.15
N HIS A 37 10.56 1.31 3.41
CA HIS A 37 9.47 0.74 4.21
C HIS A 37 8.10 1.04 3.59
N PHE A 38 7.87 2.27 3.16
CA PHE A 38 6.65 2.68 2.47
C PHE A 38 6.43 1.86 1.19
N TYR A 39 7.46 1.72 0.36
CA TYR A 39 7.37 0.97 -0.88
C TYR A 39 7.04 -0.51 -0.65
N LEU A 40 7.70 -1.15 0.33
CA LEU A 40 7.46 -2.56 0.66
C LEU A 40 6.06 -2.80 1.24
N THR A 41 5.57 -1.90 2.10
CA THR A 41 4.25 -2.01 2.72
C THR A 41 3.12 -1.72 1.73
N HIS A 42 3.31 -0.79 0.79
CA HIS A 42 2.29 -0.43 -0.19
C HIS A 42 2.25 -1.41 -1.37
N GLN A 43 3.37 -2.03 -1.76
CA GLN A 43 3.35 -3.13 -2.72
C GLN A 43 2.63 -4.37 -2.19
N THR A 44 2.64 -4.58 -0.87
CA THR A 44 2.09 -5.80 -0.25
C THR A 44 0.62 -5.72 0.09
N GLN A 45 -0.10 -4.65 -0.31
CA GLN A 45 -1.57 -4.66 -0.28
C GLN A 45 -2.12 -5.60 -1.37
N LYS A 46 -1.91 -6.90 -1.18
CA LYS A 46 -2.80 -7.92 -1.70
C LYS A 46 -4.13 -7.65 -1.05
N VAL A 47 -5.07 -7.12 -1.83
CA VAL A 47 -6.48 -7.08 -1.45
C VAL A 47 -6.85 -8.42 -0.82
N PRO A 48 -7.44 -8.44 0.39
CA PRO A 48 -7.96 -9.66 0.97
C PRO A 48 -8.72 -10.47 -0.10
N LYS A 49 -8.51 -11.79 -0.16
CA LYS A 49 -9.28 -12.66 -1.07
C LYS A 49 -10.79 -12.58 -0.88
N SER A 50 -11.24 -11.94 0.21
CA SER A 50 -12.63 -11.64 0.52
C SER A 50 -13.16 -10.37 -0.13
N LEU A 51 -12.31 -9.44 -0.58
CA LEU A 51 -12.76 -8.28 -1.36
C LEU A 51 -13.24 -8.77 -2.73
N GLY A 52 -14.51 -8.51 -3.05
CA GLY A 52 -15.19 -9.03 -4.24
C GLY A 52 -15.92 -10.36 -4.04
N LYS A 53 -15.75 -11.06 -2.90
CA LYS A 53 -16.66 -12.16 -2.52
C LYS A 53 -18.01 -11.57 -2.14
N GLY A 54 -18.90 -11.46 -3.12
CA GLY A 54 -20.22 -10.82 -2.99
C GLY A 54 -20.59 -9.91 -4.16
N GLN A 55 -19.63 -9.57 -5.04
CA GLN A 55 -19.93 -8.99 -6.35
C GLN A 55 -20.40 -10.10 -7.30
N SER A 56 -21.58 -10.65 -7.03
CA SER A 56 -22.37 -11.28 -8.08
C SER A 56 -23.11 -10.18 -8.83
N ASN A 57 -23.28 -10.29 -10.16
CA ASN A 57 -24.20 -9.43 -10.94
C ASN A 57 -25.69 -9.68 -10.59
N LEU A 58 -25.96 -10.29 -9.43
CA LEU A 58 -27.29 -10.48 -8.89
C LEU A 58 -27.73 -9.16 -8.27
N SER A 59 -28.98 -8.78 -8.55
CA SER A 59 -29.65 -7.66 -7.88
C SER A 59 -29.65 -7.86 -6.36
N ASP A 60 -29.87 -6.78 -5.62
CA ASP A 60 -29.90 -6.80 -4.16
C ASP A 60 -30.83 -7.92 -3.64
N LEU A 61 -30.23 -8.98 -3.09
CA LEU A 61 -30.96 -10.14 -2.58
C LEU A 61 -31.64 -9.83 -1.24
N SER A 62 -31.33 -8.67 -0.61
CA SER A 62 -31.98 -8.24 0.63
C SER A 62 -33.49 -8.03 0.45
N GLU A 63 -33.94 -7.72 -0.75
CA GLU A 63 -35.36 -7.54 -1.07
C GLU A 63 -36.11 -8.87 -1.30
N ARG A 64 -35.38 -9.98 -1.49
CA ARG A 64 -35.95 -11.30 -1.81
C ARG A 64 -35.66 -12.37 -0.77
N VAL A 65 -35.32 -11.94 0.45
CA VAL A 65 -34.92 -12.83 1.55
C VAL A 65 -36.03 -13.84 1.87
N ASP A 66 -37.28 -13.40 1.92
CA ASP A 66 -38.41 -14.28 2.23
C ASP A 66 -38.71 -15.29 1.10
N GLU A 67 -38.54 -14.90 -0.18
CA GLU A 67 -38.70 -15.84 -1.31
C GLU A 67 -37.58 -16.89 -1.38
N LEU A 68 -36.37 -16.54 -0.96
CA LEU A 68 -35.20 -17.41 -1.07
C LEU A 68 -35.05 -18.38 0.11
N LEU A 69 -35.53 -18.00 1.30
CA LEU A 69 -35.41 -18.81 2.51
C LEU A 69 -36.56 -19.82 2.69
N TRP A 70 -37.66 -19.68 1.94
CA TRP A 70 -38.85 -20.51 2.07
C TRP A 70 -39.07 -21.43 0.84
N GLN A 71 -37.99 -21.91 0.25
CA GLN A 71 -38.05 -22.95 -0.79
C GLN A 71 -37.97 -24.32 -0.12
N ASP A 72 -39.13 -24.95 0.09
CA ASP A 72 -39.27 -26.39 0.35
C ASP A 72 -38.98 -27.21 -0.92
#